data_AF-H2YW69-F1
#
_entry.id   AF-H2YW69-F1
#
_cell.length_a   1.000
_cell.length_b   1.000
_cell.length_c   1.000
_cell.angle_alpha   90.00
_cell.angle_beta   90.00
_cell.angle_gamma   90.00
#
_symmetry.space_group_name_H-M   'P 1'
#
loop_
_entity.id
_entity.type
_entity.pdbx_description
1 polymer ?
#
loop_
_entity_poly.entity_id
_entity_poly.type
_entity_poly.pdbx_seq_one_letter_code
_entity_poly.pdbx_strand_id
1 'polypeptide(L)'
;MVGQSKRSGTAEVLQILRVDYKKVKNCADHHTASYIHNSLVIRRAAIFELGLIFRNRPFLPAKDEIVLEFSIGTNPSASNGTKIRVPVGDSIQGSKWTCMKINQDDVAKEVTVQVNVPADAIVGRYKLTVEVSSQLKDSKKTERKSKPDVLVLFNPFKPADEVYMESSTEREEYVLNDTGRIFVGQYYRIGAKDWLFGQFEEGILDIVFKLL
;
A
#
# COMPACT_ATOMS: atom_id res chain seq x y z
N MET A 1 -13.07 -6.22 -52.91
CA MET A 1 -13.09 -5.11 -51.94
C MET A 1 -12.64 -5.64 -50.59
N VAL A 2 -11.38 -5.39 -50.24
CA VAL A 2 -10.78 -5.88 -48.99
C VAL A 2 -11.01 -4.81 -47.92
N GLY A 3 -11.89 -5.09 -46.96
CA GLY A 3 -12.03 -4.29 -45.75
C GLY A 3 -10.87 -4.58 -44.81
N GLN A 4 -9.83 -3.74 -44.82
CA GLN A 4 -8.81 -3.77 -43.77
C GLN A 4 -9.40 -3.17 -42.49
N SER A 5 -9.59 -4.05 -41.50
CA SER A 5 -9.97 -3.69 -40.14
C SER A 5 -8.85 -2.92 -39.44
N LYS A 6 -9.13 -1.67 -39.06
CA LYS A 6 -8.27 -0.86 -38.17
C LYS A 6 -8.20 -1.51 -36.78
N ARG A 7 -7.22 -2.38 -36.56
CA ARG A 7 -6.79 -2.84 -35.22
C ARG A 7 -5.27 -2.73 -35.11
N SER A 8 -4.76 -1.54 -34.76
CA SER A 8 -3.31 -1.38 -34.55
C SER A 8 -2.91 -0.43 -33.41
N GLY A 9 -3.83 0.35 -32.83
CA GLY A 9 -3.48 1.32 -31.79
C GLY A 9 -3.40 0.79 -30.34
N THR A 10 -3.85 -0.44 -30.06
CA THR A 10 -3.98 -0.97 -28.68
C THR A 10 -2.78 -1.80 -28.24
N ALA A 11 -2.05 -2.43 -29.16
CA ALA A 11 -0.89 -3.27 -28.84
C ALA A 11 0.33 -2.43 -28.41
N GLU A 12 0.42 -1.17 -28.85
CA GLU A 12 1.58 -0.32 -28.57
C GLU A 12 1.54 0.32 -27.17
N VAL A 13 0.35 0.55 -26.60
CA VAL A 13 0.14 1.11 -25.27
C VAL A 13 0.29 0.00 -24.25
N LEU A 14 1.14 0.18 -23.23
CA LEU A 14 1.33 -0.81 -22.17
C LEU A 14 0.04 -0.94 -21.35
N GLN A 15 -0.41 -2.18 -21.11
CA GLN A 15 -1.69 -2.44 -20.45
C GLN A 15 -1.53 -3.15 -19.11
N ILE A 16 -2.10 -2.59 -18.05
CA ILE A 16 -2.05 -3.15 -16.70
C ILE A 16 -2.98 -4.36 -16.61
N LEU A 17 -2.46 -5.53 -16.24
CA LEU A 17 -3.27 -6.71 -15.94
C LEU A 17 -3.72 -6.68 -14.48
N ARG A 18 -2.77 -6.86 -13.55
CA ARG A 18 -3.03 -6.93 -12.10
C ARG A 18 -1.84 -6.39 -11.31
N VAL A 19 -2.04 -6.23 -10.01
CA VAL A 19 -0.98 -5.94 -9.04
C VAL A 19 -0.84 -7.15 -8.13
N ASP A 20 0.38 -7.64 -7.99
CA ASP A 20 0.76 -8.54 -6.91
C ASP A 20 1.19 -7.69 -5.71
N TYR A 21 0.44 -7.80 -4.61
CA TYR A 21 0.68 -7.01 -3.40
C TYR A 21 1.79 -7.58 -2.53
N LYS A 22 2.45 -8.68 -2.95
CA LYS A 22 3.49 -9.38 -2.17
C LYS A 22 3.06 -9.58 -0.71
N LYS A 23 1.78 -9.90 -0.53
CA LYS A 23 1.05 -9.69 0.74
C LYS A 23 1.69 -10.43 1.92
N VAL A 24 2.07 -11.69 1.73
CA VAL A 24 2.72 -12.48 2.80
C VAL A 24 4.01 -11.80 3.28
N LYS A 25 4.89 -11.40 2.36
CA LYS A 25 6.14 -10.71 2.67
C LYS A 25 5.88 -9.36 3.35
N ASN A 26 5.05 -8.51 2.74
CA ASN A 26 4.75 -7.20 3.27
C ASN A 26 4.08 -7.28 4.65
N CYS A 27 3.13 -8.19 4.86
CA CYS A 27 2.49 -8.36 6.17
C CYS A 27 3.46 -8.85 7.26
N ALA A 28 4.41 -9.71 6.91
CA ALA A 28 5.47 -10.12 7.83
C ALA A 28 6.39 -8.93 8.19
N ASP A 29 6.92 -8.23 7.17
CA ASP A 29 7.85 -7.11 7.36
C ASP A 29 7.21 -5.94 8.15
N HIS A 30 5.90 -5.76 8.00
CA HIS A 30 5.14 -4.70 8.67
C HIS A 30 4.47 -5.13 9.98
N HIS A 31 4.64 -6.37 10.45
CA HIS A 31 3.99 -6.87 11.68
C HIS A 31 2.47 -6.68 11.63
N THR A 32 1.87 -7.12 10.52
CA THR A 32 0.43 -7.03 10.21
C THR A 32 -0.15 -8.36 9.73
N ALA A 33 0.59 -9.46 9.84
CA ALA A 33 0.14 -10.80 9.43
C ALA A 33 -1.07 -11.32 10.24
N SER A 34 -1.25 -10.85 11.47
CA SER A 34 -2.38 -11.25 12.33
C SER A 34 -3.73 -10.71 11.84
N TYR A 35 -3.76 -9.61 11.07
CA TYR A 35 -5.01 -9.03 10.59
C TYR A 35 -5.71 -9.96 9.59
N ILE A 36 -6.92 -10.40 9.94
CA ILE A 36 -7.79 -11.16 9.04
C ILE A 36 -8.48 -10.17 8.09
N HIS A 37 -7.82 -9.84 6.98
CA HIS A 37 -8.31 -8.86 6.03
C HIS A 37 -7.89 -9.18 4.60
N ASN A 38 -8.70 -8.82 3.59
CA ASN A 38 -8.39 -9.10 2.17
C ASN A 38 -7.37 -8.12 1.55
N SER A 39 -7.48 -6.83 1.84
CA SER A 39 -6.49 -5.82 1.41
C SER A 39 -5.13 -6.00 2.06
N LEU A 40 -4.10 -5.39 1.48
CA LEU A 40 -2.79 -5.28 2.08
C LEU A 40 -2.84 -4.31 3.28
N VAL A 41 -2.37 -4.73 4.44
CA VAL A 41 -2.22 -3.91 5.64
C VAL A 41 -0.75 -3.66 5.88
N ILE A 42 -0.33 -2.40 5.92
CA ILE A 42 1.03 -1.97 6.16
C ILE A 42 1.06 -0.89 7.25
N ARG A 43 2.27 -0.54 7.68
CA ARG A 43 2.54 0.56 8.61
C ARG A 43 3.35 1.63 7.89
N ARG A 44 3.13 2.90 8.21
CA ARG A 44 3.89 4.05 7.69
C ARG A 44 5.36 4.03 8.14
N ALA A 45 6.18 4.99 7.74
CA ALA A 45 7.64 5.00 8.04
C ALA A 45 8.39 3.73 7.56
N ALA A 46 7.88 3.04 6.53
CA ALA A 46 8.42 1.78 6.06
C ALA A 46 8.21 1.61 4.55
N ILE A 47 8.96 0.68 3.97
CA ILE A 47 8.88 0.32 2.56
C ILE A 47 8.07 -0.96 2.38
N PHE A 48 7.30 -1.04 1.30
CA PHE A 48 6.62 -2.27 0.89
C PHE A 48 6.79 -2.52 -0.61
N GLU A 49 6.61 -3.76 -1.03
CA GLU A 49 6.83 -4.19 -2.43
C GLU A 49 5.53 -4.42 -3.19
N LEU A 50 5.51 -4.06 -4.47
CA LEU A 50 4.43 -4.37 -5.40
C LEU A 50 5.01 -4.97 -6.69
N GLY A 51 4.34 -5.98 -7.23
CA GLY A 51 4.56 -6.51 -8.57
C GLY A 51 3.52 -5.96 -9.55
N LEU A 52 3.95 -5.15 -10.52
CA LEU A 52 3.09 -4.58 -11.55
C LEU A 52 3.13 -5.47 -12.79
N ILE A 53 2.03 -6.16 -13.08
CA ILE A 53 1.99 -7.18 -14.14
C ILE A 53 1.20 -6.64 -15.35
N PHE A 54 1.79 -6.76 -16.54
CA PHE A 54 1.24 -6.23 -17.78
C PHE A 54 0.67 -7.33 -18.70
N ARG A 55 -0.38 -6.98 -19.45
CA ARG A 55 -1.12 -7.95 -20.28
C ARG A 55 -0.43 -8.23 -21.61
N ASN A 56 -0.08 -7.17 -22.34
CA ASN A 56 0.31 -7.25 -23.74
C ASN A 56 1.81 -7.46 -23.92
N ARG A 57 2.66 -6.61 -23.34
CA ARG A 57 4.12 -6.61 -23.53
C ARG A 57 4.87 -6.24 -22.25
N PRO A 58 6.20 -6.46 -22.19
CA PRO A 58 7.03 -5.96 -21.10
C PRO A 58 7.08 -4.42 -21.06
N PHE A 59 7.47 -3.89 -19.90
CA PHE A 59 7.74 -2.48 -19.68
C PHE A 59 9.02 -2.05 -20.43
N LEU A 60 8.96 -0.94 -21.16
CA LEU A 60 10.11 -0.40 -21.90
C LEU A 60 10.50 0.95 -21.32
N PRO A 61 11.60 1.07 -20.55
CA PRO A 61 11.96 2.32 -19.86
C PRO A 61 12.10 3.55 -20.76
N ALA A 62 12.50 3.36 -22.02
CA ALA A 62 12.63 4.45 -22.99
C ALA A 62 11.28 4.93 -23.58
N LYS A 63 10.19 4.19 -23.37
CA LYS A 63 8.89 4.42 -24.00
C LYS A 63 7.77 4.60 -22.97
N ASP A 64 7.90 3.97 -21.81
CA ASP A 64 6.84 3.83 -20.83
C ASP A 64 7.19 4.53 -19.53
N GLU A 65 6.17 5.14 -18.93
CA GLU A 65 6.22 5.71 -17.58
C GLU A 65 5.13 5.07 -16.73
N ILE A 66 5.42 4.87 -15.45
CA ILE A 66 4.46 4.35 -14.47
C ILE A 66 4.36 5.36 -13.34
N VAL A 67 3.12 5.67 -12.93
CA VAL A 67 2.83 6.46 -11.74
C VAL A 67 1.87 5.68 -10.85
N LEU A 68 2.21 5.53 -9.59
CA LEU A 68 1.30 5.04 -8.55
C LEU A 68 0.59 6.24 -7.92
N GLU A 69 -0.74 6.23 -7.94
CA GLU A 69 -1.52 7.25 -7.24
C GLU A 69 -2.21 6.61 -6.03
N PHE A 70 -1.91 7.15 -4.85
CA PHE A 70 -2.56 6.81 -3.59
C PHE A 70 -3.52 7.94 -3.23
N SER A 71 -4.79 7.63 -3.04
CA SER A 71 -5.81 8.61 -2.66
C SER A 71 -6.56 8.16 -1.41
N ILE A 72 -6.83 9.07 -0.49
CA ILE A 72 -7.54 8.81 0.76
C ILE A 72 -8.68 9.83 0.94
N GLY A 73 -9.79 9.40 1.54
CA GLY A 73 -10.98 10.23 1.76
C GLY A 73 -11.86 10.42 0.51
N THR A 74 -12.93 11.20 0.66
CA THR A 74 -13.95 11.40 -0.38
C THR A 74 -13.55 12.44 -1.43
N ASN A 75 -12.78 13.45 -1.03
CA ASN A 75 -12.33 14.54 -1.90
C ASN A 75 -10.80 14.65 -1.92
N PRO A 76 -10.09 13.66 -2.51
CA PRO A 76 -8.64 13.61 -2.47
C PRO A 76 -7.98 14.71 -3.33
N SER A 77 -7.08 15.48 -2.73
CA SER A 77 -6.37 16.59 -3.37
C SER A 77 -4.87 16.58 -3.03
N ALA A 78 -4.05 17.12 -3.93
CA ALA A 78 -2.61 17.24 -3.67
C ALA A 78 -2.32 18.28 -2.58
N SER A 79 -3.10 19.37 -2.53
CA SER A 79 -2.89 20.50 -1.62
C SER A 79 -3.06 20.15 -0.13
N ASN A 80 -3.85 19.14 0.19
CA ASN A 80 -4.05 18.66 1.57
C ASN A 80 -3.38 17.29 1.81
N GLY A 81 -2.51 16.83 0.91
CA GLY A 81 -1.78 15.56 1.07
C GLY A 81 -2.64 14.30 0.94
N THR A 82 -3.90 14.39 0.51
CA THR A 82 -4.80 13.22 0.40
C THR A 82 -4.83 12.58 -0.99
N LYS A 83 -4.16 13.20 -1.97
CA LYS A 83 -3.82 12.60 -3.27
C LYS A 83 -2.32 12.66 -3.48
N ILE A 84 -1.68 11.51 -3.46
CA ILE A 84 -0.25 11.34 -3.64
C ILE A 84 0.00 10.66 -4.98
N ARG A 85 0.83 11.27 -5.83
CA ARG A 85 1.29 10.67 -7.08
C ARG A 85 2.78 10.38 -6.97
N VAL A 86 3.15 9.13 -7.23
CA VAL A 86 4.49 8.60 -7.02
C VAL A 86 4.98 7.99 -8.34
N PRO A 87 5.77 8.73 -9.12
CA PRO A 87 6.44 8.17 -10.29
C PRO A 87 7.33 6.99 -9.91
N VAL A 88 7.34 5.95 -10.74
CA VAL A 88 8.26 4.81 -10.57
C VAL A 88 9.60 5.16 -11.19
N GLY A 89 10.68 5.07 -10.42
CA GLY A 89 12.03 5.37 -10.86
C GLY A 89 12.77 6.35 -9.94
N ASP A 90 12.05 6.99 -9.01
CA ASP A 90 12.65 7.85 -8.00
C ASP A 90 13.50 7.02 -7.01
N SER A 91 14.60 7.61 -6.54
CA SER A 91 15.34 7.03 -5.41
C SER A 91 14.50 7.07 -4.14
N ILE A 92 14.66 6.07 -3.28
CA ILE A 92 13.91 6.02 -2.02
C ILE A 92 14.36 7.17 -1.12
N GLN A 93 13.41 8.01 -0.71
CA GLN A 93 13.63 9.08 0.26
C GLN A 93 12.74 8.83 1.47
N GLY A 94 13.33 8.57 2.65
CA GLY A 94 12.57 8.17 3.84
C GLY A 94 11.48 9.16 4.27
N SER A 95 11.63 10.45 3.97
CA SER A 95 10.70 11.51 4.36
C SER A 95 9.56 11.79 3.37
N LYS A 96 9.48 11.08 2.23
CA LYS A 96 8.44 11.31 1.22
C LYS A 96 7.89 10.01 0.66
N TRP A 97 6.71 10.08 0.06
CA TRP A 97 6.24 9.02 -0.81
C TRP A 97 7.13 8.96 -2.06
N THR A 98 7.85 7.87 -2.23
CA THR A 98 8.74 7.61 -3.38
C THR A 98 8.60 6.17 -3.84
N CYS A 99 8.88 5.90 -5.12
CA CYS A 99 8.80 4.55 -5.65
C CYS A 99 9.99 4.22 -6.54
N MET A 100 10.75 3.21 -6.13
CA MET A 100 11.92 2.72 -6.86
C MET A 100 11.56 1.43 -7.59
N LYS A 101 11.97 1.31 -8.84
CA LYS A 101 11.98 0.04 -9.55
C LYS A 101 13.17 -0.81 -9.07
N ILE A 102 12.90 -2.03 -8.62
CA ILE A 102 13.93 -2.93 -8.08
C ILE A 102 14.19 -4.16 -8.98
N ASN A 103 13.20 -4.57 -9.77
CA ASN A 103 13.36 -5.69 -10.69
C ASN A 103 12.43 -5.56 -11.92
N GLN A 104 12.78 -6.23 -13.01
CA GLN A 104 11.92 -6.43 -14.17
C GLN A 104 12.09 -7.84 -14.73
N ASP A 105 10.97 -8.54 -14.89
CA ASP A 105 10.88 -9.83 -15.56
C ASP A 105 10.11 -9.66 -16.87
N ASP A 106 10.82 -9.73 -18.00
CA ASP A 106 10.22 -9.55 -19.33
C ASP A 106 9.34 -10.75 -19.75
N VAL A 107 9.63 -11.95 -19.25
CA VAL A 107 8.86 -13.15 -19.57
C VAL A 107 7.51 -13.10 -18.86
N ALA A 108 7.54 -12.81 -17.56
CA ALA A 108 6.33 -12.60 -16.76
C ALA A 108 5.63 -11.26 -17.04
N LYS A 109 6.30 -10.34 -17.73
CA LYS A 109 5.87 -8.94 -17.97
C LYS A 109 5.57 -8.25 -16.64
N GLU A 110 6.46 -8.42 -15.67
CA GLU A 110 6.34 -7.87 -14.32
C GLU A 110 7.42 -6.84 -14.06
N VAL A 111 7.03 -5.72 -13.45
CA VAL A 111 7.97 -4.78 -12.84
C VAL A 111 7.75 -4.79 -11.33
N THR A 112 8.77 -5.16 -10.58
CA THR A 112 8.74 -5.11 -9.11
C THR A 112 9.24 -3.77 -8.65
N VAL A 113 8.46 -3.13 -7.78
CA VAL A 113 8.76 -1.82 -7.22
C VAL A 113 8.74 -1.84 -5.70
N GLN A 114 9.56 -0.99 -5.09
CA GLN A 114 9.51 -0.66 -3.66
C GLN A 114 8.92 0.72 -3.48
N VAL A 115 7.90 0.82 -2.64
CA VAL A 115 7.22 2.07 -2.31
C VAL A 115 7.60 2.46 -0.89
N ASN A 116 8.12 3.67 -0.71
CA ASN A 116 8.36 4.26 0.60
C ASN A 116 7.10 4.99 1.09
N VAL A 117 6.70 4.69 2.32
CA VAL A 117 5.65 5.41 3.03
C VAL A 117 6.30 6.29 4.10
N PRO A 118 6.16 7.62 4.05
CA PRO A 118 6.79 8.50 5.02
C PRO A 118 6.14 8.36 6.40
N ALA A 119 6.85 8.81 7.45
CA ALA A 119 6.39 8.67 8.83
C ALA A 119 5.18 9.55 9.17
N ASP A 120 4.93 10.60 8.40
CA ASP A 120 3.79 11.51 8.54
C ASP A 120 2.59 11.12 7.65
N ALA A 121 2.65 9.98 6.96
CA ALA A 121 1.54 9.50 6.14
C ALA A 121 0.25 9.36 6.99
N ILE A 122 -0.86 9.79 6.41
CA ILE A 122 -2.19 9.70 7.03
C ILE A 122 -2.50 8.21 7.26
N VAL A 123 -2.95 7.87 8.47
CA VAL A 123 -3.43 6.52 8.78
C VAL A 123 -4.82 6.35 8.19
N GLY A 124 -5.03 5.28 7.42
CA GLY A 124 -6.31 5.06 6.75
C GLY A 124 -6.27 4.15 5.55
N ARG A 125 -7.40 4.13 4.84
CA ARG A 125 -7.61 3.35 3.63
C ARG A 125 -7.24 4.18 2.39
N TYR A 126 -6.17 3.77 1.72
CA TYR A 126 -5.74 4.36 0.46
C TYR A 126 -6.25 3.55 -0.73
N LYS A 127 -6.96 4.23 -1.62
CA LYS A 127 -7.23 3.72 -2.96
C LYS A 127 -5.96 3.79 -3.79
N LEU A 128 -5.54 2.64 -4.32
CA LEU A 128 -4.41 2.56 -5.27
C LEU A 128 -4.94 2.66 -6.70
N THR A 129 -4.39 3.59 -7.47
CA THR A 129 -4.56 3.65 -8.93
C THR A 129 -3.19 3.53 -9.59
N VAL A 130 -3.06 2.59 -10.51
CA VAL A 130 -1.87 2.48 -11.35
C VAL A 130 -2.13 3.21 -12.66
N GLU A 131 -1.28 4.15 -12.99
CA GLU A 131 -1.26 4.89 -14.24
C GLU A 131 -0.05 4.47 -15.05
N VAL A 132 -0.27 4.10 -16.31
CA VAL A 132 0.79 3.75 -17.25
C VAL A 132 0.63 4.61 -18.49
N SER A 133 1.70 5.27 -18.88
CA SER A 133 1.74 6.08 -20.08
C SER A 133 2.77 5.54 -21.06
N SER A 134 2.40 5.38 -22.33
CA SER A 134 3.31 4.98 -23.40
C SER A 134 3.44 6.08 -24.44
N GLN A 135 4.68 6.42 -24.77
CA GLN A 135 5.01 7.30 -25.89
C GLN A 135 4.82 6.55 -27.21
N LEU A 136 3.99 7.09 -28.10
CA LEU A 136 3.81 6.66 -29.48
C LEU A 136 4.49 7.67 -30.40
N LYS A 137 4.51 7.40 -31.72
CA LYS A 137 5.19 8.26 -32.71
C LYS A 137 4.83 9.74 -32.57
N ASP A 138 3.53 10.04 -32.51
CA ASP A 138 3.03 11.43 -32.49
C ASP A 138 2.13 11.75 -31.28
N SER A 139 2.07 10.87 -30.27
CA SER A 139 1.18 11.08 -29.10
C SER A 139 1.64 10.27 -27.89
N LYS A 140 1.20 10.69 -26.69
CA LYS A 140 1.29 9.89 -25.46
C LYS A 140 -0.09 9.36 -25.13
N LYS A 141 -0.21 8.07 -24.85
CA LYS A 141 -1.46 7.44 -24.40
C LYS A 141 -1.31 6.88 -23.01
N THR A 142 -2.33 7.09 -22.19
CA THR A 142 -2.34 6.73 -20.78
C THR A 142 -3.49 5.79 -20.47
N GLU A 143 -3.20 4.71 -19.76
CA GLU A 143 -4.17 3.82 -19.15
C GLU A 143 -4.14 4.01 -17.62
N ARG A 144 -5.31 4.07 -16.98
CA ARG A 144 -5.44 4.13 -15.53
C ARG A 144 -6.34 3.01 -15.03
N LYS A 145 -5.91 2.28 -14.00
CA LYS A 145 -6.74 1.26 -13.35
C LYS A 145 -6.70 1.39 -11.84
N SER A 146 -7.89 1.51 -11.26
CA SER A 146 -8.08 1.31 -9.82
C SER A 146 -7.73 -0.14 -9.46
N LYS A 147 -7.07 -0.32 -8.34
CA LYS A 147 -6.67 -1.60 -7.77
C LYS A 147 -7.19 -1.71 -6.34
N PRO A 148 -7.17 -2.92 -5.74
CA PRO A 148 -7.51 -3.08 -4.33
C PRO A 148 -6.78 -2.07 -3.43
N ASP A 149 -7.46 -1.66 -2.37
CA ASP A 149 -6.95 -0.65 -1.46
C ASP A 149 -5.72 -1.16 -0.68
N VAL A 150 -4.93 -0.20 -0.17
CA VAL A 150 -3.85 -0.44 0.79
C VAL A 150 -4.23 0.27 2.09
N LEU A 151 -4.17 -0.47 3.20
CA LEU A 151 -4.47 0.06 4.54
C LEU A 151 -3.16 0.43 5.22
N VAL A 152 -3.03 1.70 5.63
CA VAL A 152 -1.82 2.23 6.27
C VAL A 152 -2.11 2.51 7.74
N LEU A 153 -1.29 1.95 8.63
CA LEU A 153 -1.37 2.10 10.08
C LEU A 153 -0.18 2.88 10.65
N PHE A 154 -0.30 3.28 11.90
CA PHE A 154 0.82 3.75 12.73
C PHE A 154 1.92 2.68 12.85
N ASN A 155 3.17 3.13 13.01
CA ASN A 155 4.34 2.26 13.06
C ASN A 155 5.15 2.35 14.36
N PRO A 156 4.80 1.58 15.40
CA PRO A 156 5.58 1.54 16.63
C PRO A 156 6.96 0.88 16.45
N PHE A 157 7.25 0.28 15.30
CA PHE A 157 8.52 -0.42 15.03
C PHE A 157 9.60 0.46 14.42
N LYS A 158 9.28 1.70 14.06
CA LYS A 158 10.20 2.58 13.34
C LYS A 158 10.47 3.86 14.13
N PRO A 159 11.74 4.19 14.46
CA PRO A 159 12.11 5.39 15.23
C PRO A 159 11.64 6.71 14.63
N ALA A 160 11.35 6.75 13.32
CA ALA A 160 10.87 7.94 12.65
C ALA A 160 9.38 8.23 12.91
N ASP A 161 8.61 7.26 13.40
CA ASP A 161 7.18 7.41 13.68
C ASP A 161 6.97 7.96 15.10
N GLU A 162 5.98 8.82 15.27
CA GLU A 162 5.66 9.44 16.56
C GLU A 162 5.23 8.43 17.64
N VAL A 163 4.73 7.26 17.25
CA VAL A 163 4.33 6.19 18.18
C VAL A 163 5.42 5.14 18.41
N TYR A 164 6.67 5.45 18.06
CA TYR A 164 7.79 4.52 18.20
C TYR A 164 7.93 3.99 19.63
N MET A 165 8.14 2.68 19.75
CA MET A 165 8.49 2.02 20.99
C MET A 165 9.75 1.19 20.79
N GLU A 166 10.78 1.49 21.59
CA GLU A 166 12.09 0.83 21.50
C GLU A 166 12.00 -0.64 21.94
N SER A 167 11.34 -0.88 23.07
CA SER A 167 11.19 -2.21 23.66
C SER A 167 10.35 -3.13 22.76
N SER A 168 10.90 -4.30 22.41
CA SER A 168 10.13 -5.34 21.73
C SER A 168 9.03 -5.93 22.61
N THR A 169 9.28 -6.06 23.92
CA THR A 169 8.28 -6.56 24.88
C THR A 169 7.10 -5.60 25.01
N GLU A 170 7.34 -4.30 25.01
CA GLU A 170 6.24 -3.30 25.05
C GLU A 170 5.46 -3.28 23.74
N ARG A 171 6.12 -3.45 22.59
CA ARG A 171 5.42 -3.60 21.30
C ARG A 171 4.54 -4.85 21.26
N GLU A 172 5.04 -5.95 21.82
CA GLU A 172 4.24 -7.17 21.93
C GLU A 172 3.00 -6.91 22.80
N GLU A 173 3.19 -6.37 24.01
CA GLU A 173 2.09 -6.18 24.96
C GLU A 173 1.08 -5.09 24.54
N TYR A 174 1.55 -3.94 24.04
CA TYR A 174 0.68 -2.79 23.80
C TYR A 174 0.11 -2.69 22.38
N VAL A 175 0.59 -3.53 21.45
CA VAL A 175 0.16 -3.47 20.03
C VAL A 175 -0.27 -4.83 19.52
N LEU A 176 0.51 -5.88 19.78
CA LEU A 176 0.31 -7.20 19.19
C LEU A 176 -0.50 -8.16 20.06
N ASN A 177 -0.57 -7.92 21.37
CA ASN A 177 -1.43 -8.68 22.27
C ASN A 177 -2.89 -8.23 22.09
N ASP A 178 -3.75 -9.16 21.71
CA ASP A 178 -5.18 -8.93 21.49
C ASP A 178 -6.05 -9.35 22.67
N THR A 179 -5.42 -9.74 23.77
CA THR A 179 -6.07 -10.03 25.04
C THR A 179 -5.41 -9.25 26.16
N GLY A 180 -6.14 -9.04 27.25
CA GLY A 180 -5.61 -8.31 28.38
C GLY A 180 -6.47 -8.46 29.61
N ARG A 181 -6.18 -7.62 30.59
CA ARG A 181 -6.84 -7.65 31.90
C ARG A 181 -7.23 -6.26 32.35
N ILE A 182 -8.48 -6.11 32.76
CA ILE A 182 -9.02 -4.88 33.32
C ILE A 182 -9.11 -5.06 34.84
N PHE A 183 -8.32 -4.28 35.57
CA PHE A 183 -8.39 -4.24 37.02
C PHE A 183 -9.61 -3.44 37.48
N VAL A 184 -10.34 -3.99 38.45
CA VAL A 184 -11.60 -3.46 38.98
C VAL A 184 -11.62 -3.55 40.49
N GLY A 185 -12.62 -2.96 41.14
CA GLY A 185 -12.77 -3.03 42.60
C GLY A 185 -12.14 -1.82 43.30
N GLN A 186 -11.57 -2.05 44.48
CA GLN A 186 -11.03 -1.00 45.35
C GLN A 186 -9.51 -1.18 45.51
N TYR A 187 -8.79 -0.13 45.88
CA TYR A 187 -7.32 -0.19 46.02
C TYR A 187 -6.84 -1.26 47.03
N TYR A 188 -7.66 -1.59 48.04
CA TYR A 188 -7.39 -2.64 49.05
C TYR A 188 -8.03 -4.00 48.72
N ARG A 189 -8.78 -4.09 47.61
CA ARG A 189 -9.42 -5.31 47.14
C ARG A 189 -9.52 -5.27 45.62
N ILE A 190 -8.38 -5.51 44.97
CA ILE A 190 -8.23 -5.47 43.53
C ILE A 190 -8.80 -6.76 42.94
N GLY A 191 -9.82 -6.61 42.09
CA GLY A 191 -10.31 -7.66 41.21
C GLY A 191 -9.73 -7.50 39.81
N ALA A 192 -9.89 -8.53 38.99
CA ALA A 192 -9.46 -8.54 37.59
C ALA A 192 -10.51 -9.22 36.72
N LYS A 193 -10.68 -8.71 35.51
CA LYS A 193 -11.45 -9.35 34.44
C LYS A 193 -10.57 -9.50 33.22
N ASP A 194 -10.55 -10.70 32.64
CA ASP A 194 -9.92 -10.89 31.34
C ASP A 194 -10.78 -10.22 30.26
N TRP A 195 -10.13 -9.69 29.23
CA TRP A 195 -10.76 -8.94 28.16
C TRP A 195 -10.13 -9.32 26.81
N LEU A 196 -10.97 -9.64 25.83
CA LEU A 196 -10.56 -9.80 24.44
C LEU A 196 -10.66 -8.44 23.76
N PHE A 197 -9.52 -7.85 23.41
CA PHE A 197 -9.47 -6.64 22.58
C PHE A 197 -9.86 -6.98 21.14
N GLY A 198 -9.35 -8.11 20.62
CA GLY A 198 -9.75 -8.68 19.32
C GLY A 198 -9.48 -7.76 18.13
N GLN A 199 -8.47 -6.90 18.18
CA GLN A 199 -8.19 -5.89 17.14
C GLN A 199 -7.87 -6.50 15.76
N PHE A 200 -7.51 -7.78 15.71
CA PHE A 200 -7.17 -8.50 14.48
C PHE A 200 -8.31 -9.34 13.91
N GLU A 201 -9.43 -9.43 14.64
CA GLU A 201 -10.62 -10.17 14.22
C GLU A 201 -11.20 -9.62 12.91
N GLU A 202 -11.85 -10.50 12.16
CA GLU A 202 -12.40 -10.16 10.85
C GLU A 202 -13.38 -8.98 10.95
N GLY A 203 -13.18 -7.97 10.10
CA GLY A 203 -14.03 -6.78 10.01
C GLY A 203 -13.75 -5.69 11.05
N ILE A 204 -12.98 -5.95 12.11
CA ILE A 204 -12.68 -4.92 13.13
C ILE A 204 -11.93 -3.73 12.54
N LEU A 205 -10.91 -3.98 11.73
CA LEU A 205 -10.14 -2.90 11.09
C LEU A 205 -11.01 -2.01 10.18
N ASP A 206 -11.98 -2.61 9.49
CA ASP A 206 -12.93 -1.88 8.64
C ASP A 206 -13.90 -1.03 9.44
N ILE A 207 -14.36 -1.56 10.59
CA ILE A 207 -15.18 -0.79 11.54
C ILE A 207 -14.39 0.40 12.07
N VAL A 208 -13.12 0.20 12.46
CA VAL A 208 -12.24 1.28 12.95
C VAL A 208 -12.10 2.38 11.91
N PHE A 209 -11.84 2.06 10.64
CA PHE A 209 -11.75 3.08 9.59
C PHE A 209 -13.07 3.75 9.25
N LYS A 210 -14.21 3.14 9.58
CA LYS A 210 -15.54 3.75 9.41
C LYS A 210 -15.91 4.69 10.55
N LEU A 211 -15.30 4.53 11.73
CA LEU A 211 -15.51 5.41 12.88
C LEU A 211 -14.81 6.77 12.73
N LEU A 212 -13.76 6.83 11.89
CA LEU A 212 -12.99 8.03 11.55
C LEU A 212 -13.66 8.83 10.42
#